data_AF-A0A945VU60-F1
#
_entry.id   AF-A0A945VU60-F1
#
_cell.length_a   1.000
_cell.length_b   1.000
_cell.length_c   1.000
_cell.angle_alpha   90.00
_cell.angle_beta   90.00
_cell.angle_gamma   90.00
#
_symmetry.space_group_name_H-M   'P 1'
#
loop_
_entity.id
_entity.type
_entity.pdbx_description
1 polymer ?
#
loop_
_entity_poly.entity_id
_entity_poly.type
_entity_poly.pdbx_seq_one_letter_code
_entity_poly.pdbx_strand_id
1 'polypeptide(L)'
;MCDFFSWFFRVGGITLWPFIIVRKETSEKTIRHEQIHIAQYNETLVIGFLLIYLFEWIWYLAILPDYDAKKAYKSIRFEKEAYANSKFPDYMKFRSHYNWRKY
;
A
#
# COMPACT_ATOMS: atom_id res chain seq x y z
N MET A 1 13.51 19.14 2.38
CA MET A 1 13.71 18.00 3.32
C MET A 1 12.45 17.70 4.16
N CYS A 2 11.33 18.43 4.01
CA CYS A 2 10.09 18.21 4.78
C CYS A 2 8.97 17.44 4.03
N ASP A 3 9.19 16.96 2.81
CA ASP A 3 8.11 16.40 1.98
C ASP A 3 7.84 14.90 2.17
N PHE A 4 8.77 14.15 2.76
CA PHE A 4 8.57 12.70 2.95
C PHE A 4 7.51 12.41 4.02
N PHE A 5 7.56 13.11 5.15
CA PHE A 5 6.59 12.94 6.25
C PHE A 5 5.23 13.60 5.95
N SER A 6 5.22 14.77 5.30
CA SER A 6 4.00 15.45 4.83
C SER A 6 3.15 14.57 3.90
N TRP A 7 3.81 13.71 3.11
CA TRP A 7 3.15 12.81 2.19
C TRP A 7 2.39 11.67 2.89
N PHE A 8 3.00 10.99 3.87
CA PHE A 8 2.28 9.99 4.68
C PHE A 8 1.04 10.58 5.35
N PHE A 9 1.11 11.82 5.83
CA PHE A 9 -0.03 12.51 6.44
C PHE A 9 -1.05 13.10 5.46
N ARG A 10 -0.76 13.12 4.14
CA ARG A 10 -1.72 13.50 3.08
C ARG A 10 -2.59 12.34 2.62
N VAL A 11 -2.17 11.09 2.89
CA VAL A 11 -2.98 9.89 2.64
C VAL A 11 -3.97 9.75 3.80
N GLY A 12 -5.25 9.49 3.49
CA GLY A 12 -6.33 9.47 4.50
C GLY A 12 -6.26 8.31 5.50
N GLY A 13 -5.22 7.48 5.44
CA GLY A 13 -4.99 6.31 6.29
C GLY A 13 -3.55 5.80 6.19
N ILE A 14 -3.15 5.03 7.20
CA ILE A 14 -1.90 4.26 7.25
C ILE A 14 -2.16 2.92 7.95
N THR A 15 -1.56 1.86 7.44
CA THR A 15 -1.56 0.53 8.06
C THR A 15 -0.31 0.35 8.91
N LEU A 16 -0.50 0.21 10.22
CA LEU A 16 0.52 -0.15 11.20
C LEU A 16 0.10 -1.44 11.88
N TRP A 17 0.47 -2.58 11.30
CA TRP A 17 -0.01 -3.89 11.74
C TRP A 17 0.10 -4.04 13.29
N PRO A 18 -0.97 -4.48 13.98
CA PRO A 18 -2.26 -4.97 13.45
C PRO A 18 -3.33 -3.88 13.24
N PHE A 19 -2.98 -2.60 13.39
CA PHE A 19 -3.92 -1.49 13.40
C PHE A 19 -3.98 -0.74 12.06
N ILE A 20 -5.16 -0.21 11.77
CA ILE A 20 -5.38 0.75 10.69
C ILE A 20 -5.68 2.10 11.34
N ILE A 21 -4.85 3.10 11.05
CA ILE A 21 -5.06 4.47 11.54
C ILE A 21 -5.58 5.30 10.38
N VAL A 22 -6.80 5.83 10.51
CA VAL A 22 -7.44 6.66 9.49
C VAL A 22 -7.91 7.98 10.07
N ARG A 23 -8.03 8.99 9.20
CA ARG A 23 -8.65 10.27 9.58
C ARG A 23 -10.16 10.07 9.79
N LYS A 24 -10.76 10.91 10.66
CA LYS A 24 -12.19 10.83 11.02
C LYS A 24 -13.13 10.88 9.81
N GLU A 25 -12.80 11.68 8.80
CA GLU A 25 -13.59 11.83 7.56
C GLU A 25 -12.92 11.11 6.38
N THR A 26 -12.42 9.90 6.60
CA THR A 26 -11.85 9.10 5.52
C THR A 26 -12.94 8.42 4.69
N SER A 27 -12.62 8.09 3.45
CA SER A 27 -13.53 7.34 2.58
C SER A 27 -13.48 5.84 2.87
N GLU A 28 -14.58 5.12 2.63
CA GLU A 28 -14.58 3.65 2.68
C GLU A 28 -13.55 3.02 1.74
N LYS A 29 -13.28 3.69 0.61
CA LYS A 29 -12.23 3.29 -0.33
C LYS A 29 -10.86 3.29 0.35
N THR A 30 -10.55 4.30 1.15
CA THR A 30 -9.30 4.38 1.92
C THR A 30 -9.25 3.27 2.96
N ILE A 31 -10.33 3.06 3.71
CA ILE A 31 -10.40 1.98 4.71
C ILE A 31 -10.12 0.63 4.05
N ARG A 32 -10.73 0.38 2.88
CA ARG A 32 -10.52 -0.86 2.12
C ARG A 32 -9.09 -1.02 1.61
N HIS A 33 -8.47 0.08 1.18
CA HIS A 33 -7.06 0.08 0.78
C HIS A 33 -6.16 -0.38 1.96
N GLU A 34 -6.38 0.17 3.15
CA GLU A 34 -5.65 -0.25 4.36
C GLU A 34 -5.98 -1.69 4.80
N GLN A 35 -7.23 -2.15 4.63
CA GLN A 35 -7.60 -3.54 4.89
C GLN A 35 -6.86 -4.53 3.97
N ILE A 36 -6.65 -4.17 2.71
CA ILE A 36 -5.85 -4.98 1.78
C ILE A 36 -4.40 -5.05 2.27
N HIS A 37 -3.83 -3.95 2.77
CA HIS A 37 -2.49 -3.97 3.37
C HIS A 37 -2.41 -4.88 4.60
N ILE A 38 -3.40 -4.88 5.50
CA ILE A 38 -3.43 -5.85 6.62
C ILE A 38 -3.38 -7.29 6.12
N ALA A 39 -4.14 -7.63 5.07
CA ALA A 39 -4.09 -8.97 4.49
C ALA A 39 -2.71 -9.29 3.89
N GLN A 40 -2.08 -8.34 3.21
CA GLN A 40 -0.72 -8.50 2.66
C GLN A 40 0.34 -8.64 3.77
N TYR A 41 0.24 -7.87 4.85
CA TYR A 41 1.07 -8.01 6.05
C TYR A 41 0.96 -9.43 6.63
N ASN A 42 -0.27 -9.94 6.79
CA ASN A 42 -0.50 -11.30 7.30
C ASN A 42 0.08 -12.38 6.38
N GLU A 43 -0.10 -12.25 5.07
CA GLU A 43 0.44 -13.20 4.08
C GLU A 43 1.95 -13.29 4.05
N THR A 44 2.63 -12.22 4.46
CA THR A 44 4.09 -12.09 4.36
C THR A 44 4.76 -12.10 5.74
N LEU A 45 4.04 -12.53 6.78
CA LEU A 45 4.52 -12.61 8.17
C LEU A 45 5.06 -11.27 8.70
N VAL A 46 4.45 -10.17 8.26
CA VAL A 46 4.78 -8.77 8.55
C VAL A 46 6.13 -8.32 8.01
N ILE A 47 7.20 -9.04 8.33
CA ILE A 47 8.57 -8.73 7.90
C ILE A 47 8.72 -8.81 6.38
N GLY A 48 8.07 -9.78 5.73
CA GLY A 48 8.12 -9.91 4.27
C GLY A 48 7.46 -8.73 3.56
N PHE A 49 6.40 -8.16 4.13
CA PHE A 49 5.78 -6.94 3.60
C PHE A 49 6.81 -5.81 3.57
N LEU A 50 7.46 -5.53 4.70
CA LEU A 50 8.43 -4.45 4.81
C LEU A 50 9.62 -4.64 3.86
N LEU A 51 10.14 -5.86 3.75
CA LEU A 51 11.28 -6.17 2.88
C LEU A 51 10.93 -5.99 1.40
N ILE A 52 9.82 -6.57 0.94
CA ILE A 52 9.39 -6.47 -0.46
C ILE A 52 9.05 -5.01 -0.78
N TYR A 53 8.33 -4.33 0.10
CA TYR A 53 7.91 -2.94 -0.09
C TYR A 53 9.11 -2.02 -0.27
N LEU A 54 10.10 -2.11 0.65
CA LEU A 54 11.30 -1.28 0.57
C LEU A 54 12.14 -1.63 -0.65
N PHE A 55 12.33 -2.92 -0.93
CA PHE A 55 13.09 -3.38 -2.09
C PHE A 55 12.49 -2.86 -3.40
N GLU A 56 11.19 -3.04 -3.61
CA GLU A 56 10.51 -2.57 -4.82
C GLU A 56 10.52 -1.05 -4.93
N TRP A 57 10.33 -0.34 -3.81
CA TRP A 57 10.39 1.10 -3.82
C TRP A 57 11.77 1.61 -4.26
N ILE A 58 12.86 1.07 -3.70
CA ILE A 58 14.23 1.43 -4.09
C ILE A 58 14.50 1.04 -5.55
N TRP A 59 14.09 -0.16 -5.96
CA TRP A 59 14.24 -0.63 -7.34
C TRP A 59 13.55 0.31 -8.33
N TYR A 60 12.28 0.63 -8.11
CA TYR A 60 11.55 1.55 -8.98
C TYR A 60 12.11 2.97 -8.93
N LEU A 61 12.54 3.45 -7.76
CA LEU A 61 13.16 4.76 -7.61
C LEU A 61 14.46 4.87 -8.43
N ALA A 62 15.25 3.80 -8.49
CA ALA A 62 16.51 3.77 -9.22
C ALA A 62 16.34 3.68 -10.75
N ILE A 63 15.27 3.03 -11.24
CA ILE A 63 15.05 2.85 -12.69
C ILE A 63 14.15 3.93 -13.32
N LEU A 64 13.35 4.65 -12.52
CA LEU A 64 12.45 5.67 -13.04
C LEU A 64 13.21 6.98 -13.31
N PRO A 65 12.87 7.70 -14.39
CA PRO A 65 13.47 9.00 -14.66
C PRO A 65 13.18 9.97 -13.52
N ASP A 66 14.14 10.88 -13.28
CA ASP A 66 14.08 11.93 -12.25
C ASP A 66 13.89 11.44 -10.81
N TYR A 67 14.11 10.15 -10.55
CA TYR A 67 13.89 9.53 -9.23
C TYR A 67 12.49 9.86 -8.68
N ASP A 68 11.46 9.75 -9.53
CA ASP A 68 10.08 10.07 -9.14
C ASP A 68 9.57 9.09 -8.07
N ALA A 69 9.71 9.51 -6.81
CA ALA A 69 9.30 8.74 -5.65
C ALA A 69 7.79 8.42 -5.63
N LYS A 70 6.94 9.27 -6.22
CA LYS A 70 5.49 9.03 -6.28
C LYS A 70 5.18 7.93 -7.27
N LYS A 71 5.84 7.95 -8.42
CA LYS A 71 5.69 6.90 -9.43
C LYS A 71 6.32 5.59 -8.95
N ALA A 72 7.43 5.64 -8.23
CA ALA A 72 8.04 4.47 -7.60
C ALA A 72 7.09 3.81 -6.60
N TYR A 73 6.53 4.60 -5.67
CA TYR A 73 5.52 4.13 -4.72
C TYR A 73 4.31 3.48 -5.41
N LYS A 74 3.72 4.16 -6.41
CA LYS A 74 2.56 3.61 -7.15
C LYS A 74 2.90 2.35 -7.97
N SER A 75 4.18 2.07 -8.17
CA SER A 75 4.65 0.91 -8.94
C SER A 75 4.82 -0.34 -8.08
N ILE A 76 4.89 -0.21 -6.75
CA ILE A 76 4.96 -1.32 -5.80
C ILE A 76 3.73 -2.22 -5.98
N ARG A 77 3.93 -3.54 -6.01
CA ARG A 77 2.85 -4.50 -6.29
C ARG A 77 1.73 -4.46 -5.25
N PHE A 78 2.08 -4.25 -3.99
CA PHE A 78 1.12 -4.11 -2.89
C PHE A 78 0.20 -2.92 -3.09
N GLU A 79 0.78 -1.77 -3.44
CA GLU A 79 0.07 -0.52 -3.72
C GLU A 79 -0.82 -0.68 -4.95
N LYS A 80 -0.30 -1.28 -6.03
CA LYS A 80 -1.09 -1.56 -7.23
C LYS A 80 -2.32 -2.41 -6.93
N GLU A 81 -2.18 -3.50 -6.17
CA GLU A 81 -3.32 -4.32 -5.76
C GLU A 81 -4.33 -3.48 -4.95
N ALA A 82 -3.84 -2.75 -3.94
CA ALA A 82 -4.68 -1.99 -3.03
C ALA A 82 -5.42 -0.85 -3.77
N TYR A 83 -4.75 -0.10 -4.65
CA TYR A 83 -5.40 0.93 -5.47
C TYR A 83 -6.40 0.35 -6.46
N ALA A 84 -6.03 -0.73 -7.17
CA ALA A 84 -6.90 -1.35 -8.17
C ALA A 84 -8.20 -1.87 -7.54
N ASN A 85 -8.11 -2.44 -6.35
CA ASN A 85 -9.24 -3.13 -5.73
C ASN A 85 -9.97 -2.33 -4.64
N SER A 86 -9.40 -1.22 -4.18
CA SER A 86 -10.01 -0.34 -3.17
C SER A 86 -11.42 0.15 -3.54
N LYS A 87 -11.81 0.13 -4.82
CA LYS A 87 -13.15 0.57 -5.27
C LYS A 87 -14.23 -0.50 -5.12
N PHE A 88 -13.89 -1.77 -4.91
CA PHE A 88 -14.86 -2.87 -4.89
C PHE A 88 -15.21 -3.26 -3.45
N PRO A 89 -16.44 -2.98 -2.96
CA PRO A 89 -16.85 -3.23 -1.58
C PRO A 89 -16.58 -4.62 -1.06
N ASP A 90 -16.84 -5.62 -1.89
CA ASP A 90 -16.75 -7.02 -1.51
C ASP A 90 -15.36 -7.65 -1.73
N TYR A 91 -14.36 -6.88 -2.19
CA TYR A 91 -13.05 -7.44 -2.55
C TYR A 91 -12.44 -8.30 -1.45
N MET A 92 -12.53 -7.85 -0.19
CA MET A 92 -11.98 -8.58 0.96
C MET A 92 -12.61 -9.96 1.17
N LYS A 93 -13.85 -10.20 0.68
CA LYS A 93 -14.53 -11.49 0.81
C LYS A 93 -14.02 -12.55 -0.16
N PHE A 94 -13.56 -12.15 -1.33
CA PHE A 94 -13.16 -13.06 -2.42
C PHE A 94 -11.69 -12.91 -2.84
N ARG A 95 -10.94 -12.02 -2.18
CA ARG A 95 -9.51 -11.80 -2.43
C ARG A 95 -8.74 -13.12 -2.23
N SER A 96 -8.09 -13.60 -3.29
CA SER A 96 -7.22 -14.77 -3.21
C SER A 96 -5.94 -14.48 -2.41
N HIS A 97 -5.40 -15.51 -1.75
CA HIS A 97 -4.12 -15.38 -1.09
C HIS A 97 -3.00 -15.03 -2.07
N TYR A 98 -2.12 -14.10 -1.66
CA TYR A 98 -0.98 -13.64 -2.45
C TYR A 98 -1.35 -13.03 -3.81
N ASN A 99 -2.54 -12.43 -3.93
CA ASN A 99 -3.01 -11.84 -5.19
C ASN A 99 -2.11 -10.68 -5.66
N TRP A 100 -1.43 -10.00 -4.74
CA TRP A 100 -0.40 -8.98 -5.02
C TRP A 100 0.70 -9.45 -5.98
N ARG A 101 0.96 -10.76 -6.12
CA ARG A 101 1.96 -11.28 -7.08
C ARG A 101 1.60 -11.06 -8.54
N LYS A 102 0.34 -10.73 -8.84
CA LYS A 102 -0.15 -10.47 -10.21
C LYS A 102 -0.03 -9.01 -10.64
N TYR A 103 0.44 -8.13 -9.75
CA TYR A 103 0.55 -6.68 -9.94
C TYR A 103 2.02 -6.25 -10.01
#